data_AF-A0A1Z5K836-F1
#
_entry.id   AF-A0A1Z5K836-F1
#
_cell.length_a   1.000
_cell.length_b   1.000
_cell.length_c   1.000
_cell.angle_alpha   90.00
_cell.angle_beta   90.00
_cell.angle_gamma   90.00
#
_symmetry.space_group_name_H-M   'P 1'
#
loop_
_entity.id
_entity.type
_entity.pdbx_description
1 polymer ?
#
loop_
_entity_poly.entity_id
_entity_poly.type
_entity_poly.pdbx_seq_one_letter_code
_entity_poly.pdbx_strand_id
1 'polypeptide(L)'
;MFFRSAFLSTLMAAFASAEIEVDVLGQSGKIMIYDAALGKSDPDRVTMTMDYLYELDENDNVVGKAGSPLQKHSTETFANQQFSYSDIQEVVFSNLTADYLSFDADVYKAGTIKVETYIFKENGTITTSTNETLEVVEGDFKFAIQLIDWNWCNPCADGNATHIDVGVELKGKDDQPTEDDLGGGISVIMSELINIDGENVAMPDGYPKVVTKNGKTLFVFRFPKEVEGGAALYDYDPLITTGGPRAQEDRCGLFCRVCG
;
A
#
# COMPACT_ATOMS: atom_id res chain seq x y z
N MET A 1 39.15 -52.29 25.45
CA MET A 1 39.27 -50.85 25.79
C MET A 1 39.27 -50.09 24.47
N PHE A 2 38.10 -49.67 23.99
CA PHE A 2 37.96 -48.84 22.80
C PHE A 2 36.86 -47.82 23.10
N PHE A 3 37.25 -46.60 23.43
CA PHE A 3 36.34 -45.46 23.52
C PHE A 3 36.07 -44.97 22.10
N ARG A 4 34.84 -45.12 21.60
CA ARG A 4 34.36 -44.38 20.43
C ARG A 4 33.77 -43.07 20.94
N SER A 5 34.48 -41.98 20.70
CA SER A 5 34.00 -40.62 20.91
C SER A 5 32.91 -40.33 19.88
N ALA A 6 31.67 -40.14 20.33
CA ALA A 6 30.58 -39.64 19.50
C ALA A 6 30.67 -38.12 19.48
N PHE A 7 31.03 -37.56 18.33
CA PHE A 7 30.89 -36.13 18.07
C PHE A 7 29.38 -35.83 17.98
N LEU A 8 28.85 -35.16 19.01
CA LEU A 8 27.55 -34.49 18.93
C LEU A 8 27.76 -33.26 18.04
N SER A 9 27.36 -33.36 16.77
CA SER A 9 27.21 -32.19 15.91
C SER A 9 25.89 -31.53 16.25
N THR A 10 25.95 -30.47 17.05
CA THR A 10 24.81 -29.59 17.25
C THR A 10 24.63 -28.80 15.96
N LEU A 11 23.65 -29.19 15.15
CA LEU A 11 23.16 -28.41 14.02
C LEU A 11 22.54 -27.13 14.60
N MET A 12 23.25 -26.00 14.53
CA MET A 12 22.62 -24.69 14.69
C MET A 12 21.73 -24.48 13.46
N ALA A 13 20.42 -24.52 13.65
CA ALA A 13 19.50 -23.94 12.68
C ALA A 13 19.76 -22.43 12.66
N ALA A 14 20.35 -21.94 11.57
CA ALA A 14 20.37 -20.51 11.29
C ALA A 14 18.94 -20.13 10.91
N PHE A 15 18.23 -19.45 11.81
CA PHE A 15 17.05 -18.68 11.43
C PHE A 15 17.59 -17.49 10.63
N ALA A 16 17.57 -17.60 9.30
CA ALA A 16 17.68 -16.41 8.47
C ALA A 16 16.30 -15.75 8.53
N SER A 17 16.17 -14.66 9.29
CA SER A 17 15.07 -13.72 9.06
C SER A 17 15.16 -13.28 7.60
N ALA A 18 14.03 -13.25 6.91
CA ALA A 18 14.03 -12.70 5.56
C ALA A 18 14.27 -11.19 5.69
N GLU A 19 15.47 -10.73 5.33
CA GLU A 19 15.73 -9.29 5.24
C GLU A 19 14.91 -8.76 4.06
N ILE A 20 14.05 -7.76 4.31
CA ILE A 20 13.21 -7.15 3.28
C ILE A 20 13.94 -5.95 2.70
N GLU A 21 13.95 -5.86 1.37
CA GLU A 21 14.44 -4.67 0.67
C GLU A 21 13.29 -3.97 -0.06
N VAL A 22 13.37 -2.64 -0.09
CA VAL A 22 12.48 -1.78 -0.86
C VAL A 22 13.29 -1.02 -1.90
N ASP A 23 12.87 -1.11 -3.15
CA ASP A 23 13.48 -0.41 -4.27
C ASP A 23 12.52 0.62 -4.85
N VAL A 24 12.97 1.86 -4.91
CA VAL A 24 12.23 2.99 -5.51
C VAL A 24 12.52 3.03 -7.00
N LEU A 25 11.48 2.80 -7.81
CA LEU A 25 11.59 2.65 -9.26
C LEU A 25 11.30 3.97 -9.98
N GLY A 26 12.28 4.89 -9.90
CA GLY A 26 12.21 6.20 -10.53
C GLY A 26 11.22 7.15 -9.86
N GLN A 27 10.80 8.19 -10.58
CA GLN A 27 9.95 9.27 -10.04
C GLN A 27 8.45 9.04 -10.31
N SER A 28 7.98 7.79 -10.32
CA SER A 28 6.61 7.46 -10.75
C SER A 28 5.66 7.03 -9.63
N GLY A 29 6.04 7.27 -8.36
CA GLY A 29 5.29 6.71 -7.22
C GLY A 29 5.29 5.19 -7.27
N LYS A 30 6.43 4.60 -7.65
CA LYS A 30 6.57 3.16 -7.86
C LYS A 30 7.61 2.60 -6.91
N ILE A 31 7.19 1.60 -6.14
CA ILE A 31 8.08 0.86 -5.24
C ILE A 31 7.97 -0.64 -5.49
N MET A 32 9.03 -1.36 -5.18
CA MET A 32 9.10 -2.82 -5.24
C MET A 32 9.64 -3.34 -3.92
N ILE A 33 8.98 -4.34 -3.35
CA ILE A 33 9.31 -4.97 -2.07
C ILE A 33 9.62 -6.44 -2.36
N TYR A 34 10.74 -6.95 -1.84
CA TYR A 34 11.23 -8.31 -2.11
C TYR A 34 12.13 -8.85 -0.99
N ASP A 35 12.32 -10.18 -0.92
CA ASP A 35 13.34 -10.82 -0.06
C ASP A 35 14.74 -10.44 -0.57
N ALA A 36 15.53 -9.74 0.24
CA ALA A 36 16.87 -9.27 -0.07
C ALA A 36 17.81 -10.38 -0.56
N ALA A 37 17.63 -11.61 -0.06
CA ALA A 37 18.45 -12.74 -0.47
C ALA A 37 18.12 -13.26 -1.89
N LEU A 38 16.88 -13.06 -2.35
CA LEU A 38 16.45 -13.37 -3.70
C LEU A 38 16.62 -12.17 -4.65
N GLY A 39 16.71 -10.97 -4.08
CA GLY A 39 16.82 -9.71 -4.80
C GLY A 39 15.58 -9.41 -5.65
N LYS A 40 15.72 -8.49 -6.60
CA LYS A 40 14.61 -8.07 -7.51
C LYS A 40 14.04 -9.20 -8.40
N SER A 41 14.67 -10.37 -8.40
CA SER A 41 14.20 -11.57 -9.12
C SER A 41 13.30 -12.47 -8.27
N ASP A 42 13.03 -12.07 -7.03
CA ASP A 42 12.08 -12.74 -6.15
C ASP A 42 10.73 -12.97 -6.89
N PRO A 43 10.30 -14.24 -7.02
CA PRO A 43 9.07 -14.60 -7.72
C PRO A 43 7.82 -14.11 -6.99
N ASP A 44 7.91 -13.83 -5.70
CA ASP A 44 6.82 -13.44 -4.82
C ASP A 44 6.93 -11.93 -4.46
N ARG A 45 7.82 -11.16 -5.11
CA ARG A 45 7.93 -9.70 -4.92
C ARG A 45 6.60 -8.97 -5.14
N VAL A 46 6.38 -7.91 -4.36
CA VAL A 46 5.24 -7.02 -4.56
C VAL A 46 5.70 -5.72 -5.20
N THR A 47 5.01 -5.28 -6.25
CA THR A 47 5.21 -3.97 -6.87
C THR A 47 3.96 -3.13 -6.70
N MET A 48 4.11 -1.95 -6.11
CA MET A 48 3.06 -0.94 -6.03
C MET A 48 3.39 0.21 -6.98
N THR A 49 2.42 0.63 -7.78
CA THR A 49 2.57 1.76 -8.71
C THR A 49 1.35 2.67 -8.62
N MET A 50 1.56 3.95 -8.32
CA MET A 50 0.50 4.96 -8.44
C MET A 50 0.11 5.13 -9.91
N ASP A 51 -1.15 4.88 -10.27
CA ASP A 51 -1.62 4.94 -11.66
C ASP A 51 -2.28 6.29 -11.95
N TYR A 52 -3.39 6.59 -11.30
CA TYR A 52 -4.15 7.83 -11.50
C TYR A 52 -4.75 8.38 -10.20
N LEU A 53 -5.14 9.65 -10.26
CA LEU A 53 -6.04 10.27 -9.28
C LEU A 53 -7.06 11.11 -10.04
N TYR A 54 -8.34 10.84 -9.82
CA TYR A 54 -9.43 11.63 -10.41
C TYR A 54 -10.32 12.20 -9.33
N GLU A 55 -10.59 13.50 -9.41
CA GLU A 55 -11.81 14.08 -8.85
C GLU A 55 -12.98 13.80 -9.81
N LEU A 56 -14.11 13.36 -9.26
CA LEU A 56 -15.30 12.98 -10.03
C LEU A 56 -16.56 13.67 -9.51
N ASP A 57 -17.50 13.96 -10.42
CA ASP A 57 -18.84 14.46 -10.08
C ASP A 57 -19.78 13.35 -9.57
N GLU A 58 -21.04 13.69 -9.28
CA GLU A 58 -22.05 12.74 -8.78
C GLU A 58 -22.40 11.60 -9.75
N ASN A 59 -21.99 11.72 -11.03
CA ASN A 59 -22.26 10.76 -12.09
C ASN A 59 -20.99 9.99 -12.52
N ASP A 60 -19.94 10.00 -11.68
CA ASP A 60 -18.63 9.41 -11.95
C ASP A 60 -17.93 9.99 -13.20
N ASN A 61 -18.24 11.23 -13.61
CA ASN A 61 -17.48 11.91 -14.65
C ASN A 61 -16.27 12.60 -14.04
N VAL A 62 -15.08 12.39 -14.64
CA VAL A 62 -13.86 13.08 -14.23
C VAL A 62 -13.98 14.59 -14.46
N VAL A 63 -13.77 15.37 -13.40
CA VAL A 63 -13.71 16.84 -13.38
C VAL A 63 -12.31 17.32 -13.00
N GLY A 64 -12.03 18.61 -13.09
CA GLY A 64 -10.72 19.17 -12.76
C GLY A 64 -9.60 18.69 -13.69
N LYS A 65 -9.93 18.30 -14.93
CA LYS A 65 -8.94 17.84 -15.94
C LYS A 65 -8.57 18.93 -16.93
N ALA A 66 -9.44 19.93 -17.10
CA ALA A 66 -9.25 21.04 -18.01
C ALA A 66 -8.58 22.26 -17.35
N GLY A 67 -8.09 23.18 -18.17
CA GLY A 67 -7.51 24.46 -17.72
C GLY A 67 -6.00 24.45 -17.54
N SER A 68 -5.49 25.55 -16.98
CA SER A 68 -4.07 25.71 -16.64
C SER A 68 -3.68 24.74 -15.51
N PRO A 69 -2.39 24.45 -15.30
CA PRO A 69 -1.95 23.62 -14.17
C PRO A 69 -2.48 24.10 -12.81
N LEU A 70 -2.77 25.39 -12.63
CA LEU A 70 -3.35 25.94 -11.40
C LEU A 70 -4.84 25.60 -11.21
N GLN A 71 -5.50 25.04 -12.22
CA GLN A 71 -6.92 24.70 -12.24
C GLN A 71 -7.15 23.19 -12.33
N LYS A 72 -6.08 22.40 -12.46
CA LYS A 72 -6.17 20.95 -12.57
C LYS A 72 -6.12 20.31 -11.19
N HIS A 73 -6.99 19.33 -11.00
CA HIS A 73 -7.14 18.55 -9.79
C HIS A 73 -7.08 17.04 -10.07
N SER A 74 -7.21 16.65 -11.34
CA SER A 74 -7.17 15.26 -11.80
C SER A 74 -5.93 14.98 -12.64
N THR A 75 -5.34 13.80 -12.48
CA THR A 75 -4.23 13.30 -13.31
C THR A 75 -4.44 11.86 -13.75
N GLU A 76 -4.33 11.62 -15.06
CA GLU A 76 -4.41 10.27 -15.66
C GLU A 76 -3.13 9.46 -15.47
N THR A 77 -2.04 10.12 -15.08
CA THR A 77 -0.77 9.48 -14.78
C THR A 77 0.06 10.33 -13.83
N PHE A 78 0.80 9.66 -12.95
CA PHE A 78 1.79 10.29 -12.09
C PHE A 78 3.15 10.54 -12.77
N ALA A 79 3.31 10.16 -14.05
CA ALA A 79 4.58 10.29 -14.77
C ALA A 79 5.14 11.72 -14.89
N ASN A 80 4.29 12.75 -14.77
CA ASN A 80 4.71 14.15 -14.81
C ASN A 80 4.81 14.79 -13.42
N GLN A 81 4.46 14.06 -12.36
CA GLN A 81 4.62 14.55 -11.00
C GLN A 81 6.02 14.25 -10.49
N GLN A 82 6.54 15.14 -9.66
CA GLN A 82 7.83 14.95 -9.00
C GLN A 82 7.56 14.34 -7.63
N PHE A 83 8.00 13.09 -7.46
CA PHE A 83 7.92 12.42 -6.17
C PHE A 83 9.14 12.75 -5.31
N SER A 84 8.89 13.10 -4.06
CA SER A 84 9.88 13.11 -2.99
C SER A 84 9.80 11.78 -2.25
N TYR A 85 10.95 11.19 -1.92
CA TYR A 85 11.03 9.95 -1.14
C TYR A 85 11.80 10.24 0.14
N SER A 86 11.35 9.68 1.25
CA SER A 86 12.13 9.68 2.48
C SER A 86 13.27 8.67 2.39
N ASP A 87 14.26 8.81 3.26
CA ASP A 87 15.15 7.69 3.55
C ASP A 87 14.35 6.56 4.23
N ILE A 88 14.80 5.32 4.05
CA ILE A 88 14.30 4.19 4.82
C ILE A 88 14.87 4.30 6.23
N GLN A 89 14.01 4.19 7.23
CA GLN A 89 14.39 4.27 8.64
C GLN A 89 13.62 3.27 9.49
N GLU A 90 14.26 2.75 10.53
CA GLU A 90 13.59 1.92 11.52
C GLU A 90 12.77 2.80 12.47
N VAL A 91 11.51 2.42 12.69
CA VAL A 91 10.55 3.10 13.56
C VAL A 91 9.83 2.12 14.47
N VAL A 92 9.08 2.64 15.43
CA VAL A 92 8.15 1.85 16.25
C VAL A 92 6.72 2.23 15.86
N PHE A 93 5.94 1.25 15.41
CA PHE A 93 4.52 1.39 15.09
C PHE A 93 3.71 0.42 15.94
N SER A 94 2.74 0.90 16.71
CA SER A 94 1.95 0.06 17.64
C SER A 94 2.79 -0.81 18.58
N ASN A 95 3.96 -0.32 19.03
CA ASN A 95 4.97 -1.04 19.82
C ASN A 95 5.73 -2.16 19.09
N LEU A 96 5.60 -2.26 17.76
CA LEU A 96 6.38 -3.18 16.92
C LEU A 96 7.46 -2.41 16.18
N THR A 97 8.64 -3.01 16.03
CA THR A 97 9.68 -2.49 15.15
C THR A 97 9.27 -2.69 13.70
N ALA A 98 9.38 -1.62 12.90
CA ALA A 98 9.09 -1.65 11.48
C ALA A 98 10.10 -0.79 10.70
N ASP A 99 10.39 -1.17 9.45
CA ASP A 99 11.05 -0.26 8.52
C ASP A 99 10.00 0.65 7.88
N TYR A 100 10.28 1.95 7.86
CA TYR A 100 9.41 2.98 7.34
C TYR A 100 10.01 3.64 6.11
N LEU A 101 9.17 3.80 5.08
CA LEU A 101 9.41 4.60 3.90
C LEU A 101 8.17 5.43 3.61
N SER A 102 8.36 6.64 3.10
CA SER A 102 7.26 7.41 2.53
C SER A 102 7.66 8.07 1.22
N PHE A 103 6.66 8.33 0.41
CA PHE A 103 6.81 9.17 -0.76
C PHE A 103 5.59 10.03 -0.98
N ASP A 104 5.80 11.21 -1.55
CA ASP A 104 4.74 12.18 -1.79
C ASP A 104 4.93 12.91 -3.11
N ALA A 105 3.83 13.42 -3.64
CA ALA A 105 3.83 14.30 -4.79
C ALA A 105 2.67 15.30 -4.71
N ASP A 106 2.93 16.54 -5.11
CA ASP A 106 1.88 17.53 -5.28
C ASP A 106 1.04 17.19 -6.52
N VAL A 107 -0.28 17.14 -6.35
CA VAL A 107 -1.23 17.08 -7.47
C VAL A 107 -1.61 18.50 -7.81
N TYR A 108 -0.76 19.13 -8.61
CA TYR A 108 -0.92 20.51 -9.07
C TYR A 108 -1.05 21.52 -7.91
N LYS A 109 -2.25 22.10 -7.73
CA LYS A 109 -2.62 22.98 -6.61
C LYS A 109 -3.82 22.45 -5.83
N ALA A 110 -4.25 21.22 -6.11
CA ALA A 110 -5.33 20.57 -5.41
C ALA A 110 -4.87 20.14 -4.02
N GLY A 111 -3.72 19.49 -3.90
CA GLY A 111 -3.16 19.05 -2.63
C GLY A 111 -1.97 18.13 -2.85
N THR A 112 -1.57 17.42 -1.80
CA THR A 112 -0.47 16.45 -1.86
C THR A 112 -1.03 15.05 -1.69
N ILE A 113 -0.61 14.12 -2.55
CA ILE A 113 -0.79 12.69 -2.30
C ILE A 113 0.48 12.17 -1.63
N LYS A 114 0.32 11.49 -0.50
CA LYS A 114 1.42 10.85 0.23
C LYS A 114 1.10 9.37 0.41
N VAL A 115 2.13 8.55 0.31
CA VAL A 115 2.07 7.14 0.68
C VAL A 115 3.08 6.89 1.78
N GLU A 116 2.61 6.36 2.90
CA GLU A 116 3.47 5.87 3.99
C GLU A 116 3.46 4.36 3.96
N THR A 117 4.60 3.71 4.17
CA THR A 117 4.73 2.26 4.18
C THR A 117 5.50 1.83 5.41
N TYR A 118 4.96 0.85 6.13
CA TYR A 118 5.55 0.23 7.31
C TYR A 118 5.71 -1.27 7.02
N ILE A 119 6.93 -1.79 7.15
CA ILE A 119 7.25 -3.22 6.97
C ILE A 119 7.59 -3.78 8.34
N PHE A 120 6.76 -4.67 8.87
CA PHE A 120 6.91 -5.18 10.23
C PHE A 120 8.03 -6.21 10.33
N LYS A 121 8.88 -6.07 11.36
CA LYS A 121 10.05 -6.93 11.59
C LYS A 121 9.81 -7.99 12.66
N GLU A 122 8.61 -8.00 13.23
CA GLU A 122 8.19 -8.92 14.26
C GLU A 122 6.68 -9.11 14.22
N ASN A 123 6.23 -10.23 14.79
CA ASN A 123 4.81 -10.53 14.88
C ASN A 123 4.16 -9.71 15.98
N GLY A 124 2.89 -9.35 15.79
CA GLY A 124 2.11 -8.71 16.83
C GLY A 124 0.79 -8.18 16.33
N THR A 125 0.27 -7.22 17.07
CA THR A 125 -1.02 -6.62 16.80
C THR A 125 -0.83 -5.12 16.56
N ILE A 126 -1.39 -4.61 15.48
CA ILE A 126 -1.37 -3.18 15.15
C ILE A 126 -2.75 -2.56 15.30
N THR A 127 -2.78 -1.25 15.52
CA THR A 127 -4.00 -0.44 15.43
C THR A 127 -3.85 0.58 14.30
N THR A 128 -4.80 0.58 13.35
CA THR A 128 -4.83 1.51 12.20
C THR A 128 -5.35 2.90 12.60
N SER A 129 -5.25 3.89 11.72
CA SER A 129 -5.86 5.22 11.96
C SER A 129 -7.38 5.16 12.11
N THR A 130 -8.01 4.13 11.54
CA THR A 130 -9.44 3.81 11.65
C THR A 130 -9.81 3.07 12.95
N ASN A 131 -8.88 2.90 13.89
CA ASN A 131 -9.02 2.14 15.14
C ASN A 131 -9.32 0.64 14.95
N GLU A 132 -9.04 0.09 13.76
CA GLU A 132 -9.12 -1.34 13.52
C GLU A 132 -7.89 -2.03 14.06
N THR A 133 -8.08 -3.23 14.62
CA THR A 133 -7.00 -4.04 15.19
C THR A 133 -6.71 -5.20 14.26
N LEU A 134 -5.48 -5.30 13.77
CA LEU A 134 -5.03 -6.32 12.83
C LEU A 134 -3.83 -7.07 13.39
N GLU A 135 -3.79 -8.39 13.16
CA GLU A 135 -2.60 -9.20 13.42
C GLU A 135 -1.63 -9.06 12.25
N VAL A 136 -0.35 -8.88 12.54
CA VAL A 136 0.73 -8.82 11.57
C VAL A 136 1.80 -9.85 11.92
N VAL A 137 2.43 -10.40 10.89
CA VAL A 137 3.65 -11.21 11.02
C VAL A 137 4.84 -10.47 10.43
N GLU A 138 6.05 -10.91 10.79
CA GLU A 138 7.28 -10.45 10.17
C GLU A 138 7.17 -10.52 8.62
N GLY A 139 7.46 -9.40 7.96
CA GLY A 139 7.35 -9.24 6.51
C GLY A 139 6.02 -8.70 6.02
N ASP A 140 4.97 -8.67 6.84
CA ASP A 140 3.74 -7.95 6.50
C ASP A 140 4.04 -6.46 6.38
N PHE A 141 3.34 -5.80 5.47
CA PHE A 141 3.50 -4.37 5.31
C PHE A 141 2.18 -3.65 5.13
N LYS A 142 2.02 -2.59 5.93
CA LYS A 142 0.92 -1.65 5.88
C LYS A 142 1.33 -0.50 4.98
N PHE A 143 0.46 -0.08 4.08
CA PHE A 143 0.63 1.20 3.39
C PHE A 143 -0.57 2.10 3.65
N ALA A 144 -0.34 3.40 3.74
CA ALA A 144 -1.36 4.42 3.93
C ALA A 144 -1.41 5.29 2.68
N ILE A 145 -2.58 5.50 2.09
CA ILE A 145 -2.79 6.48 1.03
C ILE A 145 -3.40 7.72 1.67
N GLN A 146 -2.66 8.82 1.61
CA GLN A 146 -3.03 10.08 2.23
C GLN A 146 -3.28 11.17 1.19
N LEU A 147 -4.39 11.88 1.33
CA LEU A 147 -4.64 13.13 0.62
C LEU A 147 -4.55 14.27 1.63
N ILE A 148 -3.54 15.12 1.47
CA ILE A 148 -3.17 16.15 2.44
C ILE A 148 -3.51 17.53 1.89
N ASP A 149 -4.11 18.37 2.73
CA ASP A 149 -4.53 19.75 2.45
C ASP A 149 -5.33 19.85 1.13
N TRP A 150 -6.28 18.92 0.94
CA TRP A 150 -6.93 18.74 -0.34
C TRP A 150 -8.02 19.79 -0.58
N ASN A 151 -7.73 20.73 -1.47
CA ASN A 151 -8.65 21.71 -2.01
C ASN A 151 -9.43 21.11 -3.18
N TRP A 152 -10.73 20.89 -2.99
CA TRP A 152 -11.60 20.30 -3.99
C TRP A 152 -11.91 21.25 -5.14
N CYS A 153 -12.11 20.68 -6.32
CA CYS A 153 -12.69 21.37 -7.46
C CYS A 153 -14.11 21.88 -7.14
N ASN A 154 -14.25 23.21 -6.97
CA ASN A 154 -15.53 23.85 -6.69
C ASN A 154 -15.55 25.37 -7.02
N PRO A 155 -16.02 25.79 -8.21
CA PRO A 155 -16.19 25.00 -9.44
C PRO A 155 -14.92 25.00 -10.31
N CYS A 156 -14.65 23.89 -11.00
CA CYS A 156 -13.73 23.91 -12.14
C CYS A 156 -14.48 24.23 -13.43
N ALA A 157 -13.72 24.40 -14.52
CA ALA A 157 -14.28 24.64 -15.85
C ALA A 157 -15.20 23.51 -16.35
N ASP A 158 -15.05 22.30 -15.81
CA ASP A 158 -15.70 21.07 -16.25
C ASP A 158 -16.60 20.40 -15.19
N GLY A 159 -16.84 21.05 -14.05
CA GLY A 159 -17.82 20.58 -13.05
C GLY A 159 -17.41 20.80 -11.60
N ASN A 160 -18.17 20.17 -10.71
CA ASN A 160 -17.91 20.13 -9.26
C ASN A 160 -17.64 18.69 -8.84
N ALA A 161 -16.60 18.50 -8.04
CA ALA A 161 -16.26 17.19 -7.52
C ALA A 161 -17.07 16.84 -6.27
N THR A 162 -17.39 15.55 -6.16
CA THR A 162 -18.08 14.91 -5.03
C THR A 162 -17.24 13.82 -4.37
N HIS A 163 -16.27 13.25 -5.08
CA HIS A 163 -15.36 12.23 -4.55
C HIS A 163 -14.07 12.14 -5.37
N ILE A 164 -13.05 11.49 -4.81
CA ILE A 164 -11.77 11.20 -5.47
C ILE A 164 -11.60 9.68 -5.60
N ASP A 165 -11.27 9.21 -6.79
CA ASP A 165 -10.77 7.84 -6.99
C ASP A 165 -9.24 7.89 -7.16
N VAL A 166 -8.53 7.15 -6.30
CA VAL A 166 -7.09 6.88 -6.45
C VAL A 166 -6.92 5.46 -6.97
N GLY A 167 -6.32 5.31 -8.16
CA GLY A 167 -5.99 4.03 -8.75
C GLY A 167 -4.55 3.63 -8.46
N VAL A 168 -4.37 2.47 -7.82
CA VAL A 168 -3.06 1.88 -7.51
C VAL A 168 -2.94 0.51 -8.17
N GLU A 169 -1.87 0.29 -8.93
CA GLU A 169 -1.54 -1.02 -9.48
C GLU A 169 -0.71 -1.80 -8.44
N LEU A 170 -1.29 -2.88 -7.90
CA LEU A 170 -0.57 -3.85 -7.07
C LEU A 170 -0.31 -5.11 -7.89
N LYS A 171 0.95 -5.54 -7.93
CA LYS A 171 1.36 -6.80 -8.58
C LYS A 171 2.12 -7.65 -7.60
N GLY A 172 1.71 -8.90 -7.46
CA GLY A 172 2.50 -9.95 -6.85
C GLY A 172 2.94 -10.97 -7.90
N LYS A 173 2.89 -12.25 -7.52
CA LYS A 173 3.26 -13.38 -8.38
C LYS A 173 2.26 -13.69 -9.48
N ASP A 174 0.98 -13.48 -9.19
CA ASP A 174 -0.07 -13.84 -10.14
C ASP A 174 -0.25 -12.70 -11.16
N ASP A 175 -0.32 -13.07 -12.44
CA ASP A 175 -0.54 -12.11 -13.53
C ASP A 175 -1.96 -11.50 -13.52
N GLN A 176 -2.88 -12.11 -12.75
CA GLN A 176 -4.26 -11.68 -12.58
C GLN A 176 -4.65 -11.75 -11.09
N PRO A 177 -4.16 -10.83 -10.25
CA PRO A 177 -4.46 -10.83 -8.84
C PRO A 177 -5.96 -10.58 -8.59
N THR A 178 -6.49 -11.13 -7.50
CA THR A 178 -7.84 -10.86 -7.01
C THR A 178 -7.81 -9.72 -6.00
N GLU A 179 -8.98 -9.36 -5.47
CA GLU A 179 -9.11 -8.38 -4.39
C GLU A 179 -8.41 -8.81 -3.10
N ASP A 180 -8.35 -10.12 -2.82
CA ASP A 180 -7.80 -10.68 -1.59
C ASP A 180 -6.46 -11.42 -1.76
N ASP A 181 -5.96 -11.60 -3.00
CA ASP A 181 -4.76 -12.40 -3.28
C ASP A 181 -3.94 -11.81 -4.44
N LEU A 182 -2.67 -11.50 -4.16
CA LEU A 182 -1.68 -11.07 -5.15
C LEU A 182 -0.89 -12.25 -5.76
N GLY A 183 -1.23 -13.49 -5.38
CA GLY A 183 -0.47 -14.69 -5.68
C GLY A 183 0.64 -14.93 -4.66
N GLY A 184 1.20 -16.14 -4.65
CA GLY A 184 2.34 -16.45 -3.76
C GLY A 184 2.01 -16.56 -2.26
N GLY A 185 0.72 -16.58 -1.91
CA GLY A 185 0.28 -16.54 -0.51
C GLY A 185 0.29 -15.13 0.09
N ILE A 186 0.29 -14.11 -0.77
CA ILE A 186 0.28 -12.70 -0.38
C ILE A 186 -1.17 -12.20 -0.47
N SER A 187 -1.77 -11.94 0.68
CA SER A 187 -3.15 -11.45 0.75
C SER A 187 -3.22 -9.94 0.98
N VAL A 188 -4.29 -9.32 0.49
CA VAL A 188 -4.58 -7.91 0.74
C VAL A 188 -5.76 -7.82 1.70
N ILE A 189 -5.60 -7.06 2.78
CA ILE A 189 -6.65 -6.72 3.73
C ILE A 189 -6.96 -5.24 3.54
N MET A 190 -8.22 -4.95 3.24
CA MET A 190 -8.72 -3.61 2.99
C MET A 190 -9.72 -3.23 4.07
N SER A 191 -9.58 -2.02 4.60
CA SER A 191 -10.50 -1.44 5.58
C SER A 191 -11.82 -1.02 4.92
N GLU A 192 -12.92 -1.12 5.66
CA GLU A 192 -14.22 -0.55 5.29
C GLU A 192 -14.35 0.93 5.72
N LEU A 193 -13.30 1.50 6.32
CA LEU A 193 -13.30 2.84 6.89
C LEU A 193 -12.20 3.72 6.28
N ILE A 194 -12.44 5.02 6.28
CA ILE A 194 -11.49 6.07 5.94
C ILE A 194 -11.40 6.99 7.15
N ASN A 195 -10.20 7.40 7.54
CA ASN A 195 -10.03 8.46 8.52
C ASN A 195 -9.99 9.82 7.79
N ILE A 196 -10.90 10.72 8.14
CA ILE A 196 -10.96 12.08 7.60
C ILE A 196 -10.85 13.05 8.79
N ASP A 197 -9.72 13.75 8.89
CA ASP A 197 -9.42 14.68 9.99
C ASP A 197 -9.65 14.09 11.40
N GLY A 198 -9.39 12.79 11.58
CA GLY A 198 -9.58 12.06 12.83
C GLY A 198 -10.97 11.44 13.01
N GLU A 199 -11.91 11.68 12.10
CA GLU A 199 -13.23 11.03 12.09
C GLU A 199 -13.23 9.82 11.15
N ASN A 200 -13.75 8.68 11.62
CA ASN A 200 -13.86 7.49 10.80
C ASN A 200 -15.20 7.49 10.06
N VAL A 201 -15.13 7.52 8.73
CA VAL A 201 -16.28 7.41 7.83
C VAL A 201 -16.25 6.09 7.09
N ALA A 202 -17.40 5.61 6.64
CA ALA A 202 -17.45 4.41 5.81
C ALA A 202 -16.85 4.69 4.42
N MET A 203 -16.07 3.75 3.91
CA MET A 203 -15.72 3.69 2.50
C MET A 203 -17.01 3.62 1.67
N PRO A 204 -17.14 4.40 0.58
CA PRO A 204 -18.36 4.38 -0.22
C PRO A 204 -18.73 3.00 -0.77
N ASP A 205 -20.02 2.72 -0.90
CA ASP A 205 -20.53 1.42 -1.34
C ASP A 205 -19.86 0.95 -2.65
N GLY A 206 -19.40 -0.30 -2.63
CA GLY A 206 -18.69 -0.91 -3.76
C GLY A 206 -17.23 -0.48 -3.90
N TYR A 207 -16.67 0.16 -2.87
CA TYR A 207 -15.24 0.47 -2.74
C TYR A 207 -14.65 -0.10 -1.44
N PRO A 208 -13.32 -0.33 -1.36
CA PRO A 208 -12.41 -0.32 -2.50
C PRO A 208 -12.80 -1.38 -3.54
N LYS A 209 -12.36 -1.20 -4.78
CA LYS A 209 -12.67 -2.14 -5.86
C LYS A 209 -11.47 -2.48 -6.69
N VAL A 210 -11.46 -3.69 -7.22
CA VAL A 210 -10.48 -4.12 -8.21
C VAL A 210 -11.06 -4.05 -9.61
N VAL A 211 -10.36 -3.35 -10.49
CA VAL A 211 -10.73 -3.22 -11.90
C VAL A 211 -9.57 -3.55 -12.82
N THR A 212 -9.86 -4.20 -13.95
CA THR A 212 -8.88 -4.34 -15.03
C THR A 212 -9.04 -3.17 -16.00
N LYS A 213 -8.02 -2.31 -16.11
CA LYS A 213 -7.99 -1.17 -17.05
C LYS A 213 -6.68 -1.19 -17.82
N ASN A 214 -6.74 -1.13 -19.14
CA ASN A 214 -5.55 -1.14 -20.02
C ASN A 214 -4.56 -2.29 -19.76
N GLY A 215 -5.06 -3.47 -19.38
CA GLY A 215 -4.23 -4.63 -19.04
C GLY A 215 -3.54 -4.57 -17.68
N LYS A 216 -3.87 -3.58 -16.85
CA LYS A 216 -3.44 -3.47 -15.45
C LYS A 216 -4.58 -3.87 -14.53
N THR A 217 -4.26 -4.53 -13.43
CA THR A 217 -5.19 -4.71 -12.30
C THR A 217 -4.99 -3.55 -11.33
N LEU A 218 -6.02 -2.73 -11.17
CA LEU A 218 -6.00 -1.53 -10.35
C LEU A 218 -6.92 -1.72 -9.15
N PHE A 219 -6.35 -1.47 -7.96
CA PHE A 219 -7.07 -1.29 -6.72
C PHE A 219 -7.47 0.18 -6.65
N VAL A 220 -8.77 0.44 -6.60
CA VAL A 220 -9.31 1.79 -6.64
C VAL A 220 -9.91 2.11 -5.27
N PHE A 221 -9.41 3.18 -4.67
CA PHE A 221 -9.83 3.69 -3.37
C PHE A 221 -10.61 4.99 -3.57
N ARG A 222 -11.80 5.10 -2.96
CA ARG A 222 -12.70 6.24 -3.14
C ARG A 222 -12.79 7.08 -1.87
N PHE A 223 -12.36 8.34 -1.96
CA PHE A 223 -12.42 9.31 -0.87
C PHE A 223 -13.63 10.24 -1.07
N PRO A 224 -14.65 10.20 -0.20
CA PRO A 224 -15.82 11.06 -0.33
C PRO A 224 -15.53 12.50 0.10
N LYS A 225 -16.18 13.47 -0.55
CA LYS A 225 -16.14 14.88 -0.13
C LYS A 225 -17.15 15.12 1.00
N GLU A 226 -16.81 14.65 2.20
CA GLU A 226 -17.69 14.79 3.37
C GLU A 226 -17.64 16.20 3.98
N VAL A 227 -16.55 16.94 3.73
CA VAL A 227 -16.31 18.26 4.34
C VAL A 227 -16.41 19.38 3.30
N GLU A 228 -17.25 20.38 3.56
CA GLU A 228 -17.36 21.57 2.73
C GLU A 228 -16.03 22.35 2.74
N GLY A 229 -15.43 22.51 1.55
CA GLY A 229 -14.12 23.15 1.39
C GLY A 229 -12.92 22.20 1.45
N GLY A 230 -13.13 20.94 1.82
CA GLY A 230 -12.08 19.91 1.92
C GLY A 230 -11.69 19.54 3.35
N ALA A 231 -10.78 18.58 3.47
CA ALA A 231 -10.24 18.11 4.74
C ALA A 231 -8.72 18.31 4.74
N ALA A 232 -8.11 18.46 5.91
CA ALA A 232 -6.66 18.57 6.03
C ALA A 232 -5.98 17.21 5.76
N LEU A 233 -6.65 16.12 6.10
CA LEU A 233 -6.19 14.76 5.87
C LEU A 233 -7.34 13.82 5.54
N TYR A 234 -7.20 13.10 4.42
CA TYR A 234 -7.83 11.81 4.20
C TYR A 234 -6.77 10.74 4.35
N ASP A 235 -7.04 9.66 5.07
CA ASP A 235 -6.09 8.58 5.33
C ASP A 235 -6.79 7.22 5.21
N TYR A 236 -6.17 6.32 4.43
CA TYR A 236 -6.68 4.97 4.18
C TYR A 236 -5.56 3.95 4.21
N ASP A 237 -5.74 2.89 5.01
CA ASP A 237 -4.66 2.06 5.54
C ASP A 237 -4.75 0.55 5.16
N PRO A 238 -4.54 0.15 3.90
CA PRO A 238 -4.46 -1.27 3.56
C PRO A 238 -3.28 -1.99 4.22
N LEU A 239 -3.45 -3.30 4.40
CA LEU A 239 -2.41 -4.22 4.85
C LEU A 239 -2.18 -5.30 3.79
N ILE A 240 -0.92 -5.53 3.43
CA ILE A 240 -0.52 -6.69 2.63
C ILE A 240 0.13 -7.70 3.57
N THR A 241 -0.48 -8.86 3.66
CA THR A 241 -0.02 -9.95 4.53
C THR A 241 0.71 -10.99 3.71
N THR A 242 1.78 -11.51 4.26
CA THR A 242 2.71 -12.45 3.65
C THR A 242 2.69 -13.82 4.33
N GLY A 243 1.93 -13.93 5.42
CA GLY A 243 1.65 -15.17 6.15
C GLY A 243 0.16 -15.36 6.48
N GLY A 244 -0.75 -14.97 5.58
CA GLY A 244 -2.17 -14.72 5.86
C GLY A 244 -2.96 -15.80 6.65
N PRO A 245 -4.19 -15.52 7.09
CA PRO A 245 -5.03 -16.42 7.91
C PRO A 245 -5.43 -17.75 7.22
N ARG A 246 -5.05 -17.94 5.95
CA ARG A 246 -5.09 -19.21 5.20
C ARG A 246 -3.75 -19.94 5.14
N ALA A 247 -2.73 -19.54 5.90
CA ALA A 247 -1.57 -20.36 6.24
C ALA A 247 -1.95 -21.48 7.23
N GLN A 248 -3.18 -21.98 7.15
CA GLN A 248 -3.65 -23.17 7.84
C GLN A 248 -3.18 -24.36 7.00
N GLU A 249 -2.06 -24.94 7.46
CA GLU A 249 -1.48 -26.22 7.05
C GLU A 249 -1.01 -26.27 5.57
N ASP A 250 0.30 -26.14 5.38
CA ASP A 250 1.08 -26.51 4.17
C ASP A 250 1.32 -25.48 3.05
N ARG A 251 0.97 -24.19 3.20
CA ARG A 251 1.45 -23.14 2.27
C ARG A 251 2.08 -21.97 3.04
N CYS A 252 3.39 -22.06 3.13
CA CYS A 252 4.26 -21.05 3.69
C CYS A 252 4.47 -19.95 2.62
N GLY A 253 4.09 -18.70 2.94
CA GLY A 253 4.17 -17.55 2.01
C GLY A 253 5.59 -17.04 1.77
N LEU A 254 5.71 -15.78 1.31
CA LEU A 254 6.94 -15.10 0.86
C LEU A 254 8.17 -15.29 1.80
N PHE A 255 7.95 -15.60 3.09
CA PHE A 255 9.00 -15.56 4.12
C PHE A 255 9.24 -16.86 4.90
N CYS A 256 8.74 -17.99 4.43
CA CYS A 256 9.04 -19.27 5.06
C CYS A 256 10.20 -20.01 4.39
N ARG A 257 11.38 -20.02 5.03
CA ARG A 257 12.51 -20.89 4.62
C ARG A 257 12.46 -22.31 5.20
N VAL A 258 11.30 -22.77 5.66
CA VAL A 258 11.14 -24.13 6.22
C VAL A 258 9.98 -24.85 5.54
N CYS A 259 10.21 -25.33 4.33
CA CYS A 259 9.56 -26.53 3.80
C CYS A 259 10.71 -27.34 3.18
N GLY A 260 10.94 -28.55 3.73
CA GLY A 260 12.11 -29.37 3.45
C GLY A 260 12.22 -29.91 2.03
#